data_AF-A0A285NXC5-F1
#
_entry.id   AF-A0A285NXC5-F1
#
_cell.length_a   1.000
_cell.length_b   1.000
_cell.length_c   1.000
_cell.angle_alpha   90.00
_cell.angle_beta   90.00
_cell.angle_gamma   90.00
#
_symmetry.space_group_name_H-M   'P 1'
#
loop_
_entity.id
_entity.type
_entity.pdbx_description
1 polymer ?
#
loop_
_entity_poly.entity_id
_entity_poly.type
_entity_poly.pdbx_seq_one_letter_code
_entity_poly.pdbx_strand_id
1 'polypeptide(L)'
;MTVLTKTESLDKVLAEMNMRSKKKRARKKFIKQAMQQLETEKDTAAVKAEAPLAETKTATAYAYHKLPVGFMIKTGKQHFPEEAVFRFYYNQNHPEEYKNKDLLTERFQTLVEAASGSTKTSLIEALDQQTSK
;
A
#
# COMPACT_ATOMS: atom_id res chain seq x y z
N MET A 1 13.16 11.00 46.11
CA MET A 1 12.22 10.97 44.97
C MET A 1 12.87 11.72 43.81
N THR A 2 13.80 11.10 43.09
CA THR A 2 14.48 11.71 41.94
C THR A 2 13.59 11.56 40.71
N VAL A 3 12.95 12.66 40.33
CA VAL A 3 12.10 12.75 39.16
C VAL A 3 13.01 12.76 37.93
N LEU A 4 13.20 11.59 37.31
CA LEU A 4 13.95 11.44 36.07
C LEU A 4 13.21 12.22 34.97
N THR A 5 13.81 13.32 34.54
CA THR A 5 13.25 14.17 33.50
C THR A 5 13.38 13.48 32.14
N LYS A 6 12.35 13.58 31.28
CA LYS A 6 12.25 12.94 29.95
C LYS A 6 13.48 13.13 29.02
N THR A 7 14.36 14.06 29.34
CA THR A 7 15.60 14.34 28.62
C THR A 7 16.70 13.33 28.92
N GLU A 8 16.78 12.81 30.14
CA GLU A 8 17.84 11.88 30.56
C GLU A 8 17.70 10.49 29.94
N SER A 9 16.46 10.05 29.63
CA SER A 9 16.22 8.79 28.94
C SER A 9 16.63 8.86 27.46
N LEU A 10 16.44 10.01 26.82
CA LEU A 10 16.76 10.18 25.40
C LEU A 10 18.27 10.25 25.14
N ASP A 11 19.02 10.93 26.02
CA ASP A 11 20.48 11.02 25.86
C ASP A 11 21.19 9.69 26.15
N LYS A 12 20.65 8.85 27.05
CA LYS A 12 21.16 7.48 27.29
C LYS A 12 20.97 6.57 26.06
N VAL A 13 19.78 6.58 25.45
CA VAL A 13 19.50 5.82 24.22
C VAL A 13 20.34 6.31 23.03
N LEU A 14 20.56 7.63 22.93
CA LEU A 14 21.43 8.19 21.89
C LEU A 14 22.92 7.82 22.08
N ALA A 15 23.35 7.64 23.33
CA ALA A 15 24.71 7.21 23.67
C ALA A 15 24.94 5.72 23.38
N GLU A 16 23.98 4.85 23.69
CA GLU A 16 24.04 3.41 23.35
C GLU A 16 24.14 3.17 21.83
N MET A 17 23.46 4.01 21.03
CA MET A 17 23.49 3.93 19.56
C MET A 17 24.68 4.67 18.91
N ASN A 18 25.68 5.08 19.70
CA ASN A 18 26.91 5.76 19.26
C ASN A 18 26.65 7.01 18.38
N MET A 19 25.54 7.70 18.61
CA MET A 19 25.00 8.71 17.69
C MET A 19 25.32 10.13 18.18
N ARG A 20 26.42 10.70 17.66
CA ARG A 20 27.02 11.97 18.14
C ARG A 20 26.32 13.26 17.67
N SER A 21 25.19 13.16 16.95
CA SER A 21 24.55 14.32 16.31
C SER A 21 23.75 15.17 17.31
N LYS A 22 24.15 16.44 17.48
CA LYS A 22 23.49 17.42 18.37
C LYS A 22 22.21 18.05 17.79
N LYS A 23 21.87 17.78 16.52
CA LYS A 23 20.72 18.42 15.84
C LYS A 23 19.39 17.76 16.28
N LYS A 24 18.56 18.52 17.00
CA LYS A 24 17.23 18.10 17.51
C LYS A 24 16.34 17.43 16.46
N ARG A 25 16.33 17.93 15.23
CA ARG A 25 15.53 17.39 14.12
C ARG A 25 15.98 15.99 13.70
N ALA A 26 17.29 15.74 13.69
CA ALA A 26 17.84 14.41 13.37
C ALA A 26 17.50 13.41 14.47
N ARG A 27 17.68 13.80 15.75
CA ARG A 27 17.35 12.95 16.91
C ARG A 27 15.90 12.49 16.89
N LYS A 28 14.94 13.40 16.66
CA LYS A 28 13.52 13.05 16.55
C LYS A 28 13.23 12.07 15.40
N LYS A 29 13.91 12.24 14.25
CA LYS A 29 13.73 11.35 13.10
C LYS A 29 14.23 9.93 13.42
N PHE A 30 15.38 9.83 14.10
CA PHE A 30 15.95 8.54 14.50
C PHE A 30 15.14 7.84 15.60
N ILE A 31 14.70 8.56 16.64
CA ILE A 31 13.82 7.98 17.68
C ILE A 31 12.53 7.46 17.05
N LYS A 32 11.94 8.20 16.11
CA LYS A 32 10.75 7.74 15.38
C LYS A 32 11.02 6.46 14.58
N GLN A 33 12.18 6.35 13.94
CA GLN A 33 12.56 5.13 13.21
C GLN A 33 12.83 3.94 14.15
N ALA A 34 13.52 4.17 15.28
CA ALA A 34 13.80 3.11 16.26
C ALA A 34 12.51 2.59 16.93
N MET A 35 11.55 3.46 17.24
CA MET A 35 10.24 3.04 17.76
C MET A 35 9.45 2.20 16.74
N GLN A 36 9.48 2.58 15.47
CA GLN A 36 8.83 1.80 14.40
C GLN A 36 9.45 0.41 14.22
N GLN A 37 10.75 0.26 14.48
CA GLN A 37 11.44 -1.04 14.47
C GLN A 37 11.09 -1.90 15.69
N LEU A 38 10.88 -1.29 16.87
CA LEU A 38 10.41 -2.03 18.05
C LEU A 38 8.94 -2.49 17.95
N GLU A 39 8.09 -1.74 17.25
CA GLU A 39 6.69 -2.13 17.02
C GLU A 39 6.58 -3.29 16.02
N THR A 40 7.50 -3.40 15.06
CA THR A 40 7.50 -4.48 14.07
C THR A 40 7.99 -5.83 14.62
N GLU A 41 8.70 -5.85 15.76
CA GLU A 41 9.08 -7.11 16.42
C GLU A 41 7.93 -7.73 17.24
N LYS A 42 6.85 -6.99 17.55
CA LYS A 42 5.73 -7.51 18.35
C LYS A 42 4.60 -8.19 17.56
N ASP A 43 4.57 -8.05 16.24
CA ASP A 43 3.48 -8.58 15.39
C ASP A 43 3.86 -9.84 14.58
N THR A 44 4.97 -10.50 14.89
CA THR A 44 5.34 -11.79 14.24
C THR A 44 4.70 -13.03 14.88
N ALA A 45 3.54 -12.88 15.51
CA ALA A 45 2.76 -13.99 16.09
C ALA A 45 1.30 -14.01 15.59
N ALA A 46 1.08 -13.94 14.28
CA ALA A 46 -0.23 -14.25 13.70
C ALA A 46 -0.10 -14.78 12.25
N VAL A 47 0.60 -15.90 12.08
CA VAL A 47 0.50 -16.72 10.86
C VAL A 47 -0.68 -17.68 11.01
N LYS A 48 -1.75 -17.44 10.25
CA LYS A 48 -2.56 -18.43 9.49
C LYS A 48 -3.99 -17.92 9.29
N ALA A 49 -4.31 -17.60 8.04
CA ALA A 49 -5.60 -17.93 7.46
C ALA A 49 -5.41 -18.09 5.95
N GLU A 50 -5.10 -19.32 5.54
CA GLU A 50 -5.47 -19.80 4.21
C GLU A 50 -6.99 -19.68 4.09
N ALA A 51 -7.48 -18.98 3.06
CA ALA A 51 -8.84 -19.15 2.57
C ALA A 51 -8.85 -18.88 1.05
N PRO A 52 -9.66 -19.65 0.32
CA PRO A 52 -9.25 -20.20 -0.96
C PRO A 52 -9.59 -19.28 -2.14
N LEU A 53 -8.83 -19.50 -3.22
CA LEU A 53 -9.14 -19.12 -4.59
C LEU A 53 -10.63 -19.37 -4.90
N ALA A 54 -11.44 -18.33 -4.87
CA ALA A 54 -12.79 -18.38 -5.40
C ALA A 54 -12.69 -18.24 -6.92
N GLU A 55 -12.74 -19.39 -7.60
CA GLU A 55 -13.02 -19.47 -9.03
C GLU A 55 -14.44 -18.93 -9.31
N THR A 56 -14.59 -17.62 -9.48
CA THR A 56 -15.77 -17.06 -10.15
C THR A 56 -15.50 -16.91 -11.64
N LYS A 57 -15.65 -18.04 -12.35
CA LYS A 57 -15.86 -18.07 -13.80
C LYS A 57 -17.12 -17.29 -14.16
N THR A 58 -17.00 -16.02 -14.52
CA THR A 58 -17.82 -15.34 -15.55
C THR A 58 -17.39 -13.86 -15.69
N ALA A 59 -16.31 -13.61 -16.41
CA ALA A 59 -16.06 -12.35 -17.08
C ALA A 59 -15.10 -12.66 -18.23
N THR A 60 -15.27 -12.02 -19.37
CA THR A 60 -14.30 -12.03 -20.47
C THR A 60 -12.90 -11.90 -19.88
N ALA A 61 -12.09 -12.97 -19.98
CA ALA A 61 -10.79 -13.04 -19.34
C ALA A 61 -9.81 -12.12 -20.09
N TYR A 62 -9.93 -10.82 -19.85
CA TYR A 62 -8.99 -9.85 -20.36
C TYR A 62 -7.63 -10.16 -19.74
N ALA A 63 -6.57 -10.03 -20.54
CA ALA A 63 -5.21 -10.21 -20.04
C ALA A 63 -4.79 -8.98 -19.21
N TYR A 64 -5.30 -8.86 -17.99
CA TYR A 64 -5.09 -7.68 -17.14
C TYR A 64 -3.61 -7.38 -16.88
N HIS A 65 -2.76 -8.41 -16.83
CA HIS A 65 -1.31 -8.25 -16.69
C HIS A 65 -0.63 -7.50 -17.86
N LYS A 66 -1.25 -7.54 -19.06
CA LYS A 66 -0.77 -6.84 -20.26
C LYS A 66 -1.26 -5.40 -20.35
N LEU A 67 -2.23 -5.00 -19.51
CA LEU A 67 -2.74 -3.64 -19.53
C LEU A 67 -1.67 -2.66 -19.02
N PRO A 68 -1.59 -1.45 -19.62
CA PRO A 68 -0.74 -0.40 -19.11
C PRO A 68 -1.14 -0.01 -17.68
N VAL A 69 -0.15 0.09 -16.79
CA VAL A 69 -0.35 0.55 -15.40
C VAL A 69 -1.04 1.91 -15.35
N GLY A 70 -0.64 2.83 -16.23
CA GLY A 70 -1.26 4.15 -16.32
C GLY A 70 -2.74 4.10 -16.70
N PHE A 71 -3.15 3.12 -17.51
CA PHE A 71 -4.55 2.91 -17.84
C PHE A 71 -5.33 2.46 -16.60
N MET A 72 -4.87 1.38 -15.94
CA MET A 72 -5.52 0.84 -14.73
C MET A 72 -5.66 1.90 -13.62
N ILE A 73 -4.64 2.74 -13.41
CA ILE A 73 -4.71 3.82 -12.42
C ILE A 73 -5.73 4.89 -12.84
N LYS A 74 -5.76 5.26 -14.13
CA LYS A 74 -6.66 6.31 -14.63
C LYS A 74 -8.12 5.87 -14.55
N THR A 75 -8.42 4.67 -15.06
CA THR A 75 -9.77 4.08 -15.00
C THR A 75 -10.17 3.79 -13.57
N GLY A 76 -9.27 3.23 -12.76
CA GLY A 76 -9.48 3.01 -11.33
C GLY A 76 -9.85 4.29 -10.58
N LYS A 77 -9.14 5.40 -10.81
CA LYS A 77 -9.49 6.70 -10.18
C LYS A 77 -10.82 7.28 -10.66
N GLN A 78 -11.21 7.02 -11.91
CA GLN A 78 -12.46 7.53 -12.49
C GLN A 78 -13.68 6.77 -11.96
N HIS A 79 -13.59 5.46 -11.81
CA HIS A 79 -14.72 4.61 -11.42
C HIS A 79 -14.71 4.20 -9.95
N PHE A 80 -13.53 4.16 -9.32
CA PHE A 80 -13.31 3.72 -7.93
C PHE A 80 -12.38 4.70 -7.17
N PRO A 81 -12.83 5.95 -6.92
CA PRO A 81 -12.01 6.96 -6.25
C PRO A 81 -11.71 6.63 -4.78
N GLU A 82 -12.49 5.75 -4.17
CA GLU A 82 -12.34 5.32 -2.78
C GLU A 82 -11.16 4.36 -2.58
N GLU A 83 -10.72 3.69 -3.63
CA GLU A 83 -9.70 2.66 -3.55
C GLU A 83 -8.29 3.25 -3.43
N ALA A 84 -7.64 2.92 -2.31
CA ALA A 84 -6.32 3.41 -1.92
C ALA A 84 -5.24 3.03 -2.94
N VAL A 85 -5.39 1.85 -3.57
CA VAL A 85 -4.42 1.28 -4.51
C VAL A 85 -4.19 2.17 -5.72
N PHE A 86 -5.26 2.71 -6.32
CA PHE A 86 -5.12 3.61 -7.48
C PHE A 86 -4.58 4.98 -7.06
N ARG A 87 -4.92 5.43 -5.85
CA ARG A 87 -4.51 6.75 -5.35
C ARG A 87 -3.04 6.77 -4.94
N PHE A 88 -2.58 5.71 -4.27
CA PHE A 88 -1.28 5.64 -3.62
C PHE A 88 -0.26 4.79 -4.39
N TYR A 89 -0.57 4.36 -5.61
CA TYR A 89 0.36 3.59 -6.44
C TYR A 89 1.78 4.21 -6.56
N TYR A 90 1.91 5.54 -6.56
CA TYR A 90 3.23 6.20 -6.57
C TYR A 90 3.61 6.86 -5.24
N ASN A 91 2.86 6.60 -4.16
CA ASN A 91 3.08 7.21 -2.87
C ASN A 91 4.00 6.34 -2.00
N GLN A 92 5.23 6.81 -1.78
CA GLN A 92 6.22 6.10 -0.95
C GLN A 92 5.83 5.99 0.53
N ASN A 93 4.87 6.78 1.01
CA ASN A 93 4.38 6.69 2.38
C ASN A 93 3.47 5.47 2.61
N HIS A 94 3.06 4.81 1.53
CA HIS A 94 2.16 3.67 1.49
C HIS A 94 2.91 2.47 0.86
N PRO A 95 3.71 1.74 1.66
CA PRO A 95 4.64 0.75 1.13
C PRO A 95 3.94 -0.47 0.50
N GLU A 96 2.70 -0.78 0.90
CA GLU A 96 1.94 -1.91 0.37
C GLU A 96 1.49 -1.66 -1.07
N GLU A 97 1.09 -0.43 -1.37
CA GLU A 97 0.58 -0.01 -2.67
C GLU A 97 1.66 0.63 -3.56
N TYR A 98 2.83 0.99 -3.01
CA TYR A 98 3.89 1.67 -3.74
C TYR A 98 4.47 0.81 -4.87
N LYS A 99 4.16 1.18 -6.11
CA LYS A 99 4.57 0.53 -7.36
C LYS A 99 4.25 -0.97 -7.39
N ASN A 100 3.25 -1.40 -6.64
CA ASN A 100 2.85 -2.80 -6.58
C ASN A 100 1.90 -3.12 -7.73
N LYS A 101 2.48 -3.62 -8.84
CA LYS A 101 1.71 -3.93 -10.06
C LYS A 101 0.75 -5.11 -9.84
N ASP A 102 1.17 -6.11 -9.08
CA ASP A 102 0.36 -7.31 -8.88
C ASP A 102 -0.90 -6.97 -8.08
N LEU A 103 -0.73 -6.24 -6.98
CA LEU A 103 -1.86 -5.76 -6.16
C LEU A 103 -2.77 -4.81 -6.93
N LEU A 104 -2.22 -3.95 -7.80
CA LEU A 104 -3.01 -3.12 -8.70
C LEU A 104 -3.84 -3.97 -9.68
N THR A 105 -3.24 -5.00 -10.28
CA THR A 105 -3.89 -5.85 -11.28
C THR A 105 -5.00 -6.67 -10.66
N GLU A 106 -4.72 -7.32 -9.51
CA GLU A 106 -5.71 -8.09 -8.76
C GLU A 106 -6.90 -7.22 -8.34
N ARG A 107 -6.63 -6.08 -7.71
CA ARG A 107 -7.70 -5.18 -7.24
C ARG A 107 -8.51 -4.63 -8.40
N PHE A 108 -7.87 -4.26 -9.50
CA PHE A 108 -8.56 -3.82 -10.70
C PHE A 108 -9.46 -4.91 -11.27
N GLN A 109 -8.98 -6.15 -11.36
CA GLN A 109 -9.79 -7.29 -11.80
C GLN A 109 -11.00 -7.51 -10.88
N THR A 110 -10.79 -7.58 -9.55
CA THR A 110 -11.86 -7.78 -8.58
C THR A 110 -12.92 -6.69 -8.68
N LEU A 111 -12.52 -5.43 -8.86
CA LEU A 111 -13.44 -4.31 -8.98
C LEU A 111 -14.21 -4.31 -10.30
N VAL A 112 -13.58 -4.70 -11.41
CA VAL A 112 -14.25 -4.84 -12.70
C VAL A 112 -15.27 -5.99 -12.67
N GLU A 113 -14.94 -7.09 -11.98
CA GLU A 113 -15.85 -8.21 -11.79
C GLU A 113 -17.02 -7.86 -10.86
N ALA A 114 -16.74 -7.16 -9.76
CA ALA A 114 -17.73 -6.70 -8.78
C ALA A 114 -18.59 -5.52 -9.30
N ALA A 115 -18.11 -4.77 -10.30
CA ALA A 115 -18.88 -3.69 -10.90
C ALA A 115 -20.16 -4.23 -11.54
N SER A 116 -21.27 -3.50 -11.34
CA SER A 116 -22.59 -3.83 -11.88
C SER A 116 -23.24 -2.59 -12.50
N GLY A 117 -24.03 -2.79 -13.56
CA GLY A 117 -24.78 -1.71 -14.20
C GLY A 117 -23.92 -0.85 -15.15
N SER A 118 -24.14 0.46 -15.12
CA SER A 118 -23.53 1.40 -16.10
C SER A 118 -22.01 1.54 -15.97
N THR A 119 -21.47 1.33 -14.77
CA THR A 119 -20.02 1.36 -14.52
C THR A 119 -19.32 0.19 -15.19
N LYS A 120 -19.93 -1.01 -15.17
CA LYS A 120 -19.39 -2.20 -15.83
C LYS A 120 -19.33 -2.03 -17.35
N THR A 121 -20.38 -1.49 -17.96
CA THR A 121 -20.40 -1.24 -19.41
C THR A 121 -19.32 -0.24 -19.83
N SER A 122 -19.13 0.84 -19.06
CA SER A 122 -18.08 1.83 -19.36
C SER A 122 -16.67 1.26 -19.18
N LEU A 123 -16.46 0.40 -18.18
CA LEU A 123 -15.18 -0.29 -17.96
C LEU A 123 -14.86 -1.27 -19.09
N ILE A 124 -15.84 -2.05 -19.54
CA ILE A 124 -15.68 -2.99 -20.66
C ILE A 124 -15.36 -2.23 -21.95
N GLU A 125 -16.08 -1.13 -22.24
CA GLU A 125 -15.80 -0.30 -23.40
C GLU A 125 -14.38 0.29 -23.38
N ALA A 126 -13.93 0.79 -22.21
CA ALA A 126 -12.58 1.29 -22.03
C ALA A 126 -11.51 0.20 -22.20
N LEU A 127 -11.80 -1.03 -21.77
CA LEU A 127 -10.94 -2.20 -21.95
C LEU A 127 -10.81 -2.57 -23.43
N ASP A 128 -11.94 -2.65 -24.15
CA ASP A 128 -11.96 -3.01 -25.58
C ASP A 128 -11.21 -1.98 -26.44
N GLN A 129 -11.31 -0.68 -26.11
CA GLN A 129 -10.54 0.39 -26.77
C GLN A 129 -9.03 0.27 -26.54
N GLN A 130 -8.61 -0.26 -25.40
CA GLN A 130 -7.19 -0.50 -25.10
C GLN A 130 -6.65 -1.74 -25.81
N THR A 131 -7.44 -2.81 -25.89
CA THR A 131 -7.01 -4.07 -26.52
C THR A 131 -7.12 -4.09 -28.03
N SER A 132 -7.89 -3.16 -28.64
CA SER A 132 -8.02 -3.03 -30.09
C SER A 132 -6.89 -2.25 -30.78
N LYS A 133 -5.88 -1.80 -30.03
CA LYS A 133 -4.68 -1.12 -30.55
C LYS A 133 -3.51 -2.08 -30.65
#